data_AF-A0AAE9DG02-F1
#
_entry.id   AF-A0AAE9DG02-F1
#
_cell.length_a   1.000
_cell.length_b   1.000
_cell.length_c   1.000
_cell.angle_alpha   90.00
_cell.angle_beta   90.00
_cell.angle_gamma   90.00
#
_symmetry.space_group_name_H-M   'P 1'
#
loop_
_entity.id
_entity.type
_entity.pdbx_description
1 polymer ?
#
loop_
_entity_poly.entity_id
_entity_poly.type
_entity_poly.pdbx_seq_one_letter_code
_entity_poly.pdbx_strand_id
1 'polypeptide(L)'
;MDPTSVPMSLIPSRSSTRRYTLEKLDNEIAKLRTLVLPIAKSGYLSFMADFGRVHEDFLCLKASYLEERIDEDGSLKWVTLVVPIAYMSVSGDLKDANNIFIMIKQAVLNFFGEDLDLKTAFLTADGAHNIRRCATDHFNQYVRCFAHATDIIGKRTLLPYKSTIVSPLERSILKNYSDLLELCRLFTMSLKKDRALYKEIGVSLLDVVPTRWFSGFKCLVAVYKNIDKLGSFIAEMTPTSASHLDELLKIENRIRYKELSDVMDPLLQSNTYFQENSDSLKDVAVFVVSLMDEFDRFSVAGEKEVLVKFAKQATRKMCTDLDTIHFVATYLNPPSKDLHELQLRYDRHQVLKKTTNTIT
;
A
#
# COMPACT_ATOMS: atom_id res chain seq x y z
N MET A 1 17.83 -37.10 22.56
CA MET A 1 17.18 -36.30 23.62
C MET A 1 15.76 -36.04 23.17
N ASP A 2 14.79 -36.45 23.98
CA ASP A 2 13.37 -36.21 23.70
C ASP A 2 13.07 -34.70 23.85
N PRO A 3 12.61 -33.99 22.81
CA PRO A 3 12.33 -32.55 22.88
C PRO A 3 11.18 -32.21 23.87
N THR A 4 10.47 -33.21 24.41
CA THR A 4 9.44 -33.01 25.46
C THR A 4 9.99 -33.00 26.89
N SER A 5 11.31 -33.18 27.07
CA SER A 5 11.95 -33.30 28.39
C SER A 5 12.42 -31.98 29.02
N VAL A 6 12.11 -30.81 28.42
CA VAL A 6 12.45 -29.53 29.05
C VAL A 6 11.59 -29.34 30.30
N PRO A 7 12.19 -29.25 31.50
CA PRO A 7 11.43 -28.96 32.72
C PRO A 7 10.61 -27.67 32.53
N MET A 8 9.32 -27.71 32.85
CA MET A 8 8.45 -26.51 32.80
C MET A 8 9.01 -25.34 33.63
N SER A 9 9.86 -25.62 34.64
CA SER A 9 10.59 -24.64 35.43
C SER A 9 11.67 -23.86 34.66
N LEU A 10 12.15 -24.37 33.52
CA LEU A 10 13.07 -23.67 32.62
C LEU A 10 12.34 -22.84 31.55
N ILE A 11 11.03 -23.02 31.39
CA ILE A 11 10.22 -22.24 30.46
C ILE A 11 9.81 -20.95 31.17
N PRO A 12 10.19 -19.76 30.68
CA PRO A 12 9.83 -18.51 31.32
C PRO A 12 8.32 -18.32 31.36
N SER A 13 7.80 -17.92 32.52
CA SER A 13 6.39 -17.58 32.65
C SER A 13 6.05 -16.36 31.78
N ARG A 14 4.76 -16.22 31.40
CA ARG A 14 4.27 -15.04 30.67
C ARG A 14 4.65 -13.72 31.36
N SER A 15 4.60 -13.69 32.70
CA SER A 15 5.00 -12.52 33.48
C SER A 15 6.50 -12.24 33.39
N SER A 16 7.34 -13.28 33.44
CA SER A 16 8.80 -13.16 33.30
C SER A 16 9.18 -12.68 31.90
N THR A 17 8.60 -13.27 30.86
CA THR A 17 8.83 -12.84 29.47
C THR A 17 8.39 -11.39 29.25
N ARG A 18 7.21 -10.99 29.76
CA ARG A 18 6.72 -9.60 29.66
C ARG A 18 7.69 -8.63 30.32
N ARG A 19 8.10 -8.88 31.57
CA ARG A 19 9.02 -8.02 32.31
C ARG A 19 10.37 -7.90 31.60
N TYR A 20 10.97 -9.02 31.22
CA TYR A 20 12.23 -9.03 30.47
C TYR A 20 12.14 -8.26 29.16
N THR A 21 11.03 -8.44 28.41
CA THR A 21 10.80 -7.74 27.15
C THR A 21 10.68 -6.24 27.37
N LEU A 22 9.93 -5.79 28.38
CA LEU A 22 9.77 -4.37 28.71
C LEU A 22 11.09 -3.74 29.14
N GLU A 23 11.86 -4.39 30.02
CA GLU A 23 13.18 -3.90 30.46
C GLU A 23 14.16 -3.78 29.27
N LYS A 24 14.15 -4.76 28.36
CA LYS A 24 14.97 -4.68 27.12
C LYS A 24 14.48 -3.59 26.19
N LEU A 25 13.17 -3.42 26.05
CA LEU A 25 12.56 -2.41 25.20
C LEU A 25 12.92 -1.00 25.66
N ASP A 26 12.85 -0.71 26.96
CA ASP A 26 13.19 0.61 27.50
C ASP A 26 14.66 0.98 27.18
N ASN A 27 15.57 0.01 27.30
CA ASN A 27 16.97 0.19 26.95
C ASN A 27 17.17 0.44 25.44
N GLU A 28 16.50 -0.31 24.58
CA GLU A 28 16.59 -0.11 23.13
C GLU A 28 15.94 1.21 22.68
N ILE A 29 14.81 1.61 23.28
CA ILE A 29 14.20 2.93 23.04
C ILE A 29 15.17 4.05 23.45
N ALA A 30 15.83 3.94 24.60
CA ALA A 30 16.79 4.95 25.05
C ALA A 30 17.99 5.07 24.08
N LYS A 31 18.50 3.95 23.55
CA LYS A 31 19.56 3.95 22.54
C LYS A 31 19.10 4.61 21.24
N LEU A 32 17.93 4.21 20.73
CA LEU A 32 17.36 4.78 19.50
C LEU A 32 17.08 6.28 19.66
N ARG A 33 16.54 6.70 20.81
CA ARG A 33 16.34 8.12 21.13
C ARG A 33 17.66 8.88 21.06
N THR A 34 18.72 8.36 21.69
CA THR A 34 20.04 8.99 21.70
C THR A 34 20.60 9.17 20.27
N LEU A 35 20.38 8.19 19.40
CA LEU A 35 20.82 8.23 18.00
C LEU A 35 20.01 9.22 17.16
N VAL A 36 18.68 9.21 17.29
CA VAL A 36 17.78 9.92 16.36
C VAL A 36 17.52 11.37 16.80
N LEU A 37 17.60 11.67 18.09
CA LEU A 37 17.24 13.00 18.60
C LEU A 37 18.06 14.15 18.00
N PRO A 38 19.39 14.04 17.81
CA PRO A 38 20.17 15.09 17.13
C PRO A 38 19.70 15.35 15.70
N ILE A 39 19.31 14.29 14.99
CA ILE A 39 18.79 14.34 13.61
C ILE A 39 17.43 15.04 13.60
N ALA A 40 16.57 14.70 14.56
CA ALA A 40 15.28 15.32 14.74
C ALA A 40 15.40 16.84 15.01
N LYS A 41 16.35 17.24 15.86
CA LYS A 41 16.66 18.67 16.13
C LYS A 41 17.22 19.42 14.94
N SER A 42 17.85 18.70 14.01
CA SER A 42 18.41 19.27 12.79
C SER A 42 17.37 19.42 11.66
N GLY A 43 16.11 19.00 11.89
CA GLY A 43 15.03 19.13 10.91
C GLY A 43 15.08 18.11 9.77
N TYR A 44 15.90 17.06 9.87
CA TYR A 44 16.07 16.05 8.81
C TYR A 44 15.21 14.79 9.03
N LEU A 45 14.21 14.86 9.91
CA LEU A 45 13.33 13.74 10.21
C LEU A 45 12.06 13.81 9.35
N SER A 46 11.67 12.67 8.78
CA SER A 46 10.38 12.50 8.10
C SER A 46 9.55 11.46 8.82
N PHE A 47 8.25 11.70 8.95
CA PHE A 47 7.32 10.78 9.60
C PHE A 47 6.48 10.01 8.57
N MET A 48 6.12 8.78 8.95
CA MET A 48 5.15 7.95 8.23
C MET A 48 4.03 7.58 9.20
N ALA A 49 2.79 7.91 8.82
CA ALA A 49 1.58 7.55 9.57
C ALA A 49 0.78 6.52 8.79
N ASP A 50 0.66 5.33 9.36
CA ASP A 50 -0.11 4.21 8.82
C ASP A 50 -1.37 3.99 9.66
N PHE A 51 -2.52 4.23 9.04
CA PHE A 51 -3.82 3.94 9.62
C PHE A 51 -4.37 2.64 9.06
N GLY A 52 -4.81 1.76 9.94
CA GLY A 52 -5.44 0.53 9.54
C GLY A 52 -6.47 0.04 10.56
N ARG A 53 -7.00 -1.14 10.28
CA ARG A 53 -7.93 -1.83 11.17
C ARG A 53 -7.63 -3.33 11.17
N VAL A 54 -7.52 -3.90 12.37
CA VAL A 54 -7.45 -5.35 12.57
C VAL A 54 -8.67 -5.82 13.36
N HIS A 55 -8.75 -5.41 14.62
CA HIS A 55 -9.95 -5.55 15.47
C HIS A 55 -10.51 -4.16 15.77
N GLU A 56 -9.63 -3.30 16.26
CA GLU A 56 -9.81 -1.86 16.42
C GLU A 56 -9.02 -1.12 15.34
N ASP A 57 -9.36 0.14 15.14
CA ASP A 57 -8.56 1.03 14.31
C ASP A 57 -7.25 1.36 15.03
N PHE A 58 -6.18 1.53 14.27
CA PHE A 58 -4.87 1.84 14.82
C PHE A 58 -4.16 2.94 14.05
N LEU A 59 -3.19 3.58 14.70
CA LEU A 59 -2.18 4.44 14.10
C LEU A 59 -0.81 3.87 14.43
N CYS A 60 -0.05 3.50 13.41
CA CYS A 60 1.37 3.23 13.52
C CYS A 60 2.15 4.45 13.02
N LEU A 61 2.98 5.02 13.90
CA LEU A 61 3.87 6.13 13.59
C LEU A 61 5.30 5.61 13.51
N LYS A 62 5.97 5.92 12.40
CA LYS A 62 7.39 5.66 12.19
C LYS A 62 8.06 6.97 11.84
N ALA A 63 9.33 7.09 12.17
CA ALA A 63 10.19 8.15 11.69
C ALA A 63 11.24 7.58 10.74
N SER A 64 11.77 8.41 9.86
CA SER A 64 12.82 8.06 8.92
C SER A 64 13.80 9.21 8.75
N TYR A 65 15.05 8.84 8.51
CA TYR A 65 16.15 9.75 8.27
C TYR A 65 17.19 9.09 7.35
N LEU A 66 18.08 9.91 6.80
CA LEU A 66 19.18 9.45 5.96
C LEU A 66 20.45 9.30 6.78
N GLU A 67 21.19 8.22 6.54
CA GLU A 67 22.50 7.96 7.11
C GLU A 67 23.48 7.65 5.97
N GLU A 68 24.69 8.22 6.02
CA GLU A 68 25.77 7.83 5.12
C GLU A 68 26.36 6.49 5.56
N ARG A 69 26.51 5.56 4.62
CA ARG A 69 27.15 4.27 4.82
C ARG A 69 28.17 4.02 3.73
N ILE A 70 29.20 3.27 4.07
CA ILE A 70 30.18 2.75 3.12
C ILE A 70 29.69 1.37 2.69
N ASP A 71 29.50 1.19 1.38
CA ASP A 71 29.10 -0.09 0.79
C ASP A 71 30.30 -1.07 0.72
N GLU A 72 30.05 -2.34 0.36
CA GLU A 72 31.09 -3.37 0.29
C GLU A 72 32.22 -3.05 -0.70
N ASP A 73 31.92 -2.24 -1.72
CA ASP A 73 32.87 -1.77 -2.73
C ASP A 73 33.64 -0.50 -2.32
N GLY A 74 33.40 0.02 -1.11
CA GLY A 74 34.02 1.23 -0.57
C GLY A 74 33.36 2.54 -1.01
N SER A 75 32.26 2.49 -1.77
CA SER A 75 31.53 3.69 -2.18
C SER A 75 30.65 4.25 -1.05
N LEU A 76 30.52 5.58 -1.01
CA LEU A 76 29.59 6.27 -0.11
C LEU A 76 28.16 6.19 -0.65
N LYS A 77 27.24 5.74 0.20
CA LYS A 77 25.82 5.60 -0.12
C LYS A 77 24.97 6.15 1.00
N TRP A 78 23.92 6.89 0.64
CA TRP A 78 22.89 7.30 1.57
C TRP A 78 21.86 6.19 1.73
N VAL A 79 21.53 5.84 2.97
CA VAL A 79 20.53 4.83 3.30
C VAL A 79 19.43 5.44 4.16
N THR A 80 18.19 5.22 3.78
CA THR A 80 17.03 5.57 4.60
C THR A 80 16.86 4.56 5.73
N LEU A 81 17.02 5.02 6.96
CA LEU A 81 16.70 4.25 8.15
C LEU A 81 15.30 4.58 8.65
N VAL A 82 14.60 3.57 9.16
CA VAL A 82 13.25 3.69 9.69
C VAL A 82 13.22 3.27 11.14
N VAL A 83 12.66 4.12 11.99
CA VAL A 83 12.55 3.90 13.44
C VAL A 83 11.08 3.88 13.84
N PRO A 84 10.60 2.79 14.47
CA PRO A 84 9.23 2.76 14.99
C PRO A 84 9.12 3.72 16.17
N ILE A 85 8.11 4.59 16.14
CA ILE A 85 7.86 5.60 17.18
C ILE A 85 6.73 5.14 18.08
N ALA A 86 5.59 4.76 17.49
CA ALA A 86 4.42 4.34 18.25
C ALA A 86 3.52 3.39 17.45
N TYR A 87 2.79 2.56 18.18
CA TYR A 87 1.65 1.80 17.69
C TYR A 87 0.50 1.97 18.68
N MET A 88 -0.58 2.63 18.26
CA MET A 88 -1.64 3.09 19.15
C MET A 88 -3.00 2.63 18.65
N SER A 89 -3.89 2.21 19.56
CA SER A 89 -5.31 2.05 19.24
C SER A 89 -5.96 3.43 19.07
N VAL A 90 -6.86 3.55 18.12
CA VAL A 90 -7.57 4.78 17.77
C VAL A 90 -9.06 4.52 17.94
N SER A 91 -9.70 5.22 18.88
CA SER A 91 -11.17 5.22 18.96
C SER A 91 -11.75 5.95 17.75
N GLY A 92 -12.87 5.45 17.21
CA GLY A 92 -13.52 6.01 16.02
C GLY A 92 -13.87 7.51 16.16
N ASP A 93 -14.22 7.95 17.37
CA ASP A 93 -14.62 9.32 17.68
C ASP A 93 -13.44 10.32 17.71
N LEU A 94 -12.20 9.83 17.67
CA LEU A 94 -10.97 10.65 17.77
C LEU A 94 -10.24 10.79 16.43
N LYS A 95 -10.94 10.55 15.30
CA LYS A 95 -10.33 10.54 13.97
C LYS A 95 -10.40 11.85 13.20
N ASP A 96 -10.73 12.97 13.84
CA ASP A 96 -10.59 14.28 13.20
C ASP A 96 -9.11 14.72 13.12
N ALA A 97 -8.84 15.74 12.30
CA ALA A 97 -7.47 16.20 12.03
C ALA A 97 -6.72 16.67 13.29
N ASN A 98 -7.40 17.33 14.23
CA ASN A 98 -6.77 17.87 15.44
C ASN A 98 -6.45 16.76 16.44
N ASN A 99 -7.37 15.82 16.63
CA ASN A 99 -7.13 14.67 17.49
C ASN A 99 -6.01 13.78 16.95
N ILE A 100 -5.96 13.56 15.63
CA ILE A 100 -4.83 12.87 14.98
C ILE A 100 -3.51 13.60 15.25
N PHE A 101 -3.48 14.94 15.14
CA PHE A 101 -2.29 15.73 15.46
C PHE A 101 -1.86 15.56 16.92
N ILE A 102 -2.80 15.67 17.87
CA ILE A 102 -2.53 15.49 19.30
C ILE A 102 -1.94 14.10 19.57
N MET A 103 -2.48 13.05 18.95
CA MET A 103 -1.97 11.69 19.08
C MET A 103 -0.53 11.58 18.56
N ILE A 104 -0.23 12.13 17.38
CA ILE A 104 1.12 12.12 16.82
C ILE A 104 2.07 12.92 17.70
N LYS A 105 1.68 14.13 18.13
CA LYS A 105 2.49 14.99 18.99
C LYS A 105 2.81 14.31 20.32
N GLN A 106 1.83 13.66 20.95
CA GLN A 106 2.06 12.92 22.20
C GLN A 106 2.98 11.72 21.99
N ALA A 107 2.84 10.99 20.88
CA ALA A 107 3.71 9.87 20.54
C ALA A 107 5.17 10.32 20.35
N VAL A 108 5.37 11.44 19.65
CA VAL A 108 6.68 12.07 19.45
C VAL A 108 7.27 12.51 20.79
N LEU A 109 6.51 13.22 21.62
CA LEU A 109 6.93 13.64 22.96
C LEU A 109 7.35 12.45 23.83
N ASN A 110 6.55 11.37 23.83
CA ASN A 110 6.85 10.16 24.61
C ASN A 110 8.15 9.48 24.13
N PHE A 111 8.36 9.41 22.81
CA PHE A 111 9.53 8.76 22.23
C PHE A 111 10.80 9.58 22.44
N PHE A 112 10.78 10.90 22.18
CA PHE A 112 11.96 11.75 22.26
C PHE A 112 12.22 12.34 23.64
N GLY A 113 11.19 12.43 24.49
CA GLY A 113 11.26 13.09 25.79
C GLY A 113 11.22 14.62 25.72
N GLU A 114 11.02 15.20 24.53
CA GLU A 114 10.90 16.64 24.33
C GLU A 114 9.93 16.95 23.18
N ASP A 115 9.42 18.18 23.18
CA ASP A 115 8.50 18.66 22.14
C ASP A 115 9.30 19.09 20.90
N LEU A 116 9.13 18.36 19.80
CA LEU A 116 9.78 18.66 18.53
C LEU A 116 8.88 19.54 17.66
N ASP A 117 9.49 20.49 16.95
CA ASP A 117 8.76 21.27 15.95
C ASP A 117 8.47 20.45 14.70
N LEU A 118 7.27 19.89 14.64
CA LEU A 118 6.79 19.08 13.51
C LEU A 118 6.63 19.89 12.22
N LYS A 119 6.65 21.23 12.26
CA LYS A 119 6.64 22.08 11.06
C LYS A 119 7.90 21.97 10.22
N THR A 120 8.96 21.38 10.75
CA THR A 120 10.20 21.09 10.00
C THR A 120 10.15 19.74 9.28
N ALA A 121 9.22 18.86 9.66
CA ALA A 121 9.18 17.49 9.20
C ALA A 121 8.18 17.26 8.06
N PHE A 122 8.46 16.27 7.21
CA PHE A 122 7.48 15.75 6.25
C PHE A 122 6.58 14.71 6.93
N LEU A 123 5.32 14.62 6.51
CA LEU A 123 4.42 13.54 6.92
C LEU A 123 3.92 12.78 5.69
N THR A 124 4.38 11.53 5.59
CA THR A 124 3.89 10.58 4.59
C THR A 124 2.73 9.79 5.16
N ALA A 125 1.58 9.81 4.48
CA ALA A 125 0.41 9.05 4.91
C ALA A 125 -0.50 8.69 3.73
N ASP A 126 -1.54 7.91 4.00
CA ASP A 126 -2.58 7.64 3.01
C ASP A 126 -3.32 8.93 2.57
N GLY A 127 -4.28 8.78 1.68
CA GLY A 127 -5.02 9.88 1.07
C GLY A 127 -6.26 10.34 1.85
N ALA A 128 -6.46 9.85 3.08
CA ALA A 128 -7.66 10.16 3.86
C ALA A 128 -7.69 11.64 4.26
N HIS A 129 -8.89 12.21 4.30
CA HIS A 129 -9.08 13.66 4.44
C HIS A 129 -8.46 14.21 5.73
N ASN A 130 -8.70 13.56 6.87
CA ASN A 130 -8.30 14.09 8.18
C ASN A 130 -6.79 14.01 8.42
N ILE A 131 -6.11 12.93 8.03
CA ILE A 131 -4.64 12.84 8.13
C ILE A 131 -3.96 13.80 7.15
N ARG A 132 -4.51 13.98 5.94
CA ARG A 132 -4.01 14.98 4.98
C ARG A 132 -4.15 16.41 5.52
N ARG A 133 -5.29 16.72 6.13
CA ARG A 133 -5.51 18.03 6.77
C ARG A 133 -4.55 18.24 7.94
N CYS A 134 -4.44 17.25 8.83
CA CYS A 134 -3.45 17.25 9.92
C CYS A 134 -2.02 17.54 9.41
N ALA A 135 -1.60 16.83 8.36
CA ALA A 135 -0.30 17.02 7.73
C ALA A 135 -0.13 18.44 7.17
N THR A 136 -1.14 18.96 6.48
CA THR A 136 -1.10 20.31 5.89
C THR A 136 -1.05 21.40 6.97
N ASP A 137 -1.81 21.24 8.04
CA ASP A 137 -1.98 22.24 9.08
C ASP A 137 -0.79 22.26 10.06
N HIS A 138 -0.05 21.14 10.22
CA HIS A 138 0.94 20.99 11.29
C HIS A 138 2.34 20.52 10.89
N PHE A 139 2.54 20.05 9.65
CA PHE A 139 3.85 19.62 9.16
C PHE A 139 4.39 20.57 8.09
N ASN A 140 5.65 20.39 7.68
CA ASN A 140 6.23 21.12 6.55
C ASN A 140 5.43 20.84 5.28
N GLN A 141 5.23 19.56 5.01
CA GLN A 141 4.54 19.10 3.81
C GLN A 141 3.96 17.69 4.02
N TYR A 142 2.74 17.53 3.53
CA TYR A 142 2.12 16.23 3.31
C TYR A 142 2.72 15.55 2.08
N VAL A 143 3.09 14.29 2.22
CA VAL A 143 3.53 13.44 1.10
C VAL A 143 2.55 12.28 0.98
N ARG A 144 1.94 12.11 -0.19
CA ARG A 144 1.00 11.01 -0.41
C ARG A 144 1.74 9.67 -0.47
N CYS A 145 1.27 8.68 0.29
CA CYS A 145 1.72 7.30 0.18
C CYS A 145 1.46 6.76 -1.23
N PHE A 146 2.54 6.40 -1.93
CA PHE A 146 2.42 5.96 -3.32
C PHE A 146 1.90 4.52 -3.44
N ALA A 147 2.14 3.65 -2.44
CA ALA A 147 1.47 2.35 -2.39
C ALA A 147 -0.06 2.50 -2.31
N HIS A 148 -0.56 3.46 -1.53
CA HIS A 148 -2.00 3.78 -1.56
C HIS A 148 -2.43 4.37 -2.90
N ALA A 149 -1.58 5.20 -3.52
CA ALA A 149 -1.86 5.78 -4.82
C ALA A 149 -2.09 4.72 -5.91
N THR A 150 -1.29 3.65 -5.95
CA THR A 150 -1.48 2.55 -6.92
C THR A 150 -2.79 1.80 -6.67
N ASP A 151 -3.20 1.60 -5.41
CA ASP A 151 -4.51 1.02 -5.07
C ASP A 151 -5.67 1.92 -5.54
N ILE A 152 -5.53 3.24 -5.42
CA ILE A 152 -6.49 4.19 -5.97
C ILE A 152 -6.57 4.04 -7.49
N ILE A 153 -5.45 3.91 -8.20
CA ILE A 153 -5.44 3.69 -9.66
C ILE A 153 -6.23 2.41 -10.00
N GLY A 154 -5.95 1.30 -9.31
CA GLY A 154 -6.65 0.03 -9.49
C GLY A 154 -8.16 0.16 -9.24
N LYS A 155 -8.56 0.80 -8.15
CA LYS A 155 -9.98 1.09 -7.84
C LYS A 155 -10.64 1.95 -8.92
N ARG A 156 -9.94 2.96 -9.44
CA ARG A 156 -10.46 3.91 -10.44
C ARG A 156 -10.49 3.34 -11.86
N THR A 157 -9.77 2.25 -12.10
CA THR A 157 -9.89 1.45 -13.32
C THR A 157 -11.29 0.82 -13.41
N LEU A 158 -11.84 0.31 -12.30
CA LEU A 158 -13.16 -0.31 -12.25
C LEU A 158 -14.29 0.65 -11.88
N LEU A 159 -13.97 1.69 -11.10
CA LEU A 159 -14.92 2.70 -10.62
C LEU A 159 -14.41 4.11 -10.96
N PRO A 160 -14.58 4.57 -12.21
CA PRO A 160 -14.08 5.85 -12.67
C PRO A 160 -14.52 7.02 -11.79
N TYR A 161 -13.75 8.10 -11.80
CA TYR A 161 -14.09 9.31 -11.06
C TYR A 161 -15.44 9.86 -11.50
N LYS A 162 -16.20 10.48 -10.57
CA LYS A 162 -17.53 11.04 -10.87
C LYS A 162 -17.54 12.05 -12.03
N SER A 163 -16.43 12.76 -12.23
CA SER A 163 -16.25 13.72 -13.34
C SER A 163 -15.97 13.07 -14.69
N THR A 164 -15.80 11.75 -14.74
CA THR A 164 -15.48 11.01 -15.96
C THR A 164 -16.75 10.66 -16.71
N ILE A 165 -16.77 10.95 -18.02
CA ILE A 165 -17.84 10.51 -18.90
C ILE A 165 -17.66 9.01 -19.15
N VAL A 166 -18.66 8.22 -18.74
CA VAL A 166 -18.70 6.76 -18.91
C VAL A 166 -19.99 6.41 -19.65
N SER A 167 -19.85 5.83 -20.85
CA SER A 167 -21.00 5.39 -21.64
C SER A 167 -21.73 4.21 -20.97
N PRO A 168 -23.00 3.94 -21.32
CA PRO A 168 -23.73 2.79 -20.79
C PRO A 168 -23.03 1.44 -21.05
N LEU A 169 -22.42 1.28 -22.24
CA LEU A 169 -21.67 0.08 -22.61
C LEU A 169 -20.44 -0.10 -21.71
N GLU A 170 -19.61 0.93 -21.57
CA GLU A 170 -18.42 0.89 -20.70
C GLU A 170 -18.81 0.60 -19.25
N ARG A 171 -19.89 1.20 -18.76
CA ARG A 171 -20.39 0.93 -17.41
C ARG A 171 -20.78 -0.54 -17.23
N SER A 172 -21.42 -1.14 -18.23
CA SER A 172 -21.76 -2.57 -18.21
C SER A 172 -20.50 -3.45 -18.18
N ILE A 173 -19.50 -3.11 -19.00
CA ILE A 173 -18.23 -3.84 -19.05
C ILE A 173 -17.49 -3.76 -17.70
N LEU A 174 -17.34 -2.56 -17.14
CA LEU A 174 -16.71 -2.38 -15.82
C LEU A 174 -17.47 -3.10 -14.70
N LYS A 175 -18.79 -3.17 -14.80
CA LYS A 175 -19.62 -3.94 -13.88
C LYS A 175 -19.30 -5.43 -13.95
N ASN A 176 -19.12 -6.01 -15.14
CA ASN A 176 -18.76 -7.42 -15.29
C ASN A 176 -17.46 -7.77 -14.54
N TYR A 177 -16.43 -6.92 -14.62
CA TYR A 177 -15.19 -7.11 -13.86
C TYR A 177 -15.37 -6.94 -12.35
N SER A 178 -16.21 -5.99 -11.94
CA SER A 178 -16.53 -5.78 -10.52
C SER A 178 -17.31 -6.96 -9.94
N ASP A 179 -18.25 -7.51 -10.72
CA ASP A 179 -19.03 -8.69 -10.37
C ASP A 179 -18.13 -9.93 -10.26
N LEU A 180 -17.09 -10.05 -11.10
CA LEU A 180 -16.10 -11.13 -11.00
C LEU A 180 -15.34 -11.10 -9.66
N LEU A 181 -14.91 -9.91 -9.21
CA LEU A 181 -14.27 -9.75 -7.90
C LEU A 181 -15.21 -10.14 -6.75
N GLU A 182 -16.47 -9.72 -6.85
CA GLU A 182 -17.49 -10.04 -5.85
C GLU A 182 -17.83 -11.54 -5.83
N LEU A 183 -17.92 -12.17 -7.00
CA LEU A 183 -18.15 -13.61 -7.12
C LEU A 183 -17.03 -14.41 -6.45
N CYS A 184 -15.76 -14.03 -6.62
CA CYS A 184 -14.64 -14.65 -5.93
C CYS A 184 -14.69 -14.45 -4.41
N ARG A 185 -15.12 -13.28 -3.94
CA ARG A 185 -15.32 -13.00 -2.52
C ARG A 185 -16.40 -13.93 -1.94
N LEU A 186 -17.55 -14.02 -2.61
CA LEU A 186 -18.67 -14.86 -2.19
C LEU A 186 -18.29 -16.34 -2.18
N PHE A 187 -17.60 -16.82 -3.22
CA PHE A 187 -17.07 -18.17 -3.28
C PHE A 187 -16.10 -18.47 -2.13
N THR A 188 -15.11 -17.61 -1.90
CA THR A 188 -14.13 -17.82 -0.83
C THR A 188 -14.80 -17.86 0.54
N MET A 189 -15.75 -16.96 0.78
CA MET A 189 -16.53 -16.95 2.02
C MET A 189 -17.41 -18.19 2.19
N SER A 190 -18.07 -18.65 1.13
CA SER A 190 -18.95 -19.82 1.21
C SER A 190 -18.14 -21.10 1.42
N LEU A 191 -17.01 -21.26 0.73
CA LEU A 191 -16.13 -22.42 0.88
C LEU A 191 -15.51 -22.49 2.28
N LYS A 192 -15.00 -21.37 2.81
CA LYS A 192 -14.39 -21.32 4.15
C LYS A 192 -15.37 -21.57 5.30
N LYS A 193 -16.68 -21.49 5.08
CA LYS A 193 -17.68 -21.92 6.06
C LYS A 193 -17.62 -23.43 6.29
N ASP A 194 -17.32 -24.20 5.26
CA ASP A 194 -17.02 -25.63 5.38
C ASP A 194 -15.53 -25.85 5.68
N ARG A 195 -15.18 -25.77 6.97
CA ARG A 195 -13.79 -25.88 7.40
C ARG A 195 -13.18 -27.25 7.12
N ALA A 196 -13.99 -28.31 7.13
CA ALA A 196 -13.51 -29.67 6.91
C ALA A 196 -13.09 -29.82 5.44
N LEU A 197 -14.01 -29.49 4.52
CA LEU A 197 -13.73 -29.54 3.09
C LEU A 197 -12.61 -28.56 2.70
N TYR A 198 -12.63 -27.32 3.19
CA TYR A 198 -11.58 -26.35 2.87
C TYR A 198 -10.18 -26.84 3.29
N LYS A 199 -10.08 -27.51 4.44
CA LYS A 199 -8.84 -28.13 4.91
C LYS A 199 -8.43 -29.33 4.04
N GLU A 200 -9.39 -30.14 3.62
CA GLU A 200 -9.18 -31.30 2.75
C GLU A 200 -8.67 -30.89 1.36
N ILE A 201 -9.28 -29.87 0.74
CA ILE A 201 -8.82 -29.33 -0.54
C ILE A 201 -7.36 -28.85 -0.40
N GLY A 202 -6.96 -28.29 0.76
CA GLY A 202 -5.57 -27.91 1.01
C GLY A 202 -5.09 -26.79 0.07
N VAL A 203 -5.90 -25.75 -0.07
CA VAL A 203 -5.57 -24.51 -0.81
C VAL A 203 -5.48 -23.34 0.16
N SER A 204 -4.80 -22.27 -0.26
CA SER A 204 -4.72 -21.02 0.50
C SER A 204 -5.43 -19.90 -0.24
N LEU A 205 -6.69 -19.66 0.14
CA LEU A 205 -7.51 -18.57 -0.39
C LEU A 205 -7.46 -17.35 0.54
N LEU A 206 -7.46 -16.16 -0.05
CA LEU A 206 -7.34 -14.90 0.67
C LEU A 206 -8.73 -14.29 0.93
N ASP A 207 -8.95 -13.80 2.14
CA ASP A 207 -10.16 -13.05 2.47
C ASP A 207 -10.07 -11.62 1.96
N VAL A 208 -11.21 -11.08 1.51
CA VAL A 208 -11.31 -9.67 1.14
C VAL A 208 -11.46 -8.82 2.41
N VAL A 209 -10.43 -8.04 2.70
CA VAL A 209 -10.40 -7.11 3.84
C VAL A 209 -10.47 -5.68 3.29
N PRO A 210 -11.54 -4.91 3.57
CA PRO A 210 -11.77 -3.59 2.97
C PRO A 210 -10.64 -2.57 3.19
N THR A 211 -9.94 -2.66 4.32
CA THR A 211 -8.82 -1.77 4.66
C THR A 211 -7.50 -2.18 4.01
N ARG A 212 -7.40 -3.38 3.44
CA ARG A 212 -6.19 -3.85 2.77
C ARG A 212 -6.25 -3.57 1.27
N TRP A 213 -5.21 -2.91 0.77
CA TRP A 213 -5.08 -2.59 -0.64
C TRP A 213 -5.04 -3.84 -1.53
N PHE A 214 -5.70 -3.74 -2.68
CA PHE A 214 -5.88 -4.84 -3.64
C PHE A 214 -6.51 -6.11 -3.08
N SER A 215 -7.16 -6.11 -1.90
CA SER A 215 -7.63 -7.35 -1.26
C SER A 215 -8.62 -8.15 -2.13
N GLY A 216 -9.53 -7.49 -2.84
CA GLY A 216 -10.43 -8.12 -3.81
C GLY A 216 -9.68 -8.80 -4.96
N PHE A 217 -8.70 -8.10 -5.54
CA PHE A 217 -7.91 -8.64 -6.65
C PHE A 217 -6.96 -9.76 -6.18
N LYS A 218 -6.34 -9.64 -5.01
CA LYS A 218 -5.56 -10.72 -4.38
C LYS A 218 -6.41 -11.97 -4.12
N CYS A 219 -7.66 -11.80 -3.69
CA CYS A 219 -8.62 -12.90 -3.54
C CYS A 219 -8.89 -13.58 -4.89
N LEU A 220 -9.19 -12.79 -5.94
CA LEU A 220 -9.38 -13.28 -7.31
C LEU A 220 -8.16 -14.09 -7.79
N VAL A 221 -6.94 -13.55 -7.67
CA VAL A 221 -5.70 -14.23 -8.06
C VAL A 221 -5.51 -15.54 -7.29
N ALA A 222 -5.76 -15.55 -5.98
CA ALA A 222 -5.66 -16.76 -5.17
C ALA A 222 -6.66 -17.85 -5.60
N VAL A 223 -7.89 -17.46 -5.95
CA VAL A 223 -8.91 -18.38 -6.48
C VAL A 223 -8.48 -18.92 -7.84
N TYR A 224 -8.14 -18.06 -8.79
CA TYR A 224 -7.78 -18.49 -10.15
C TYR A 224 -6.48 -19.29 -10.22
N LYS A 225 -5.51 -19.00 -9.36
CA LYS A 225 -4.29 -19.83 -9.20
C LYS A 225 -4.61 -21.28 -8.79
N ASN A 226 -5.73 -21.50 -8.11
CA ASN A 226 -6.15 -22.81 -7.62
C ASN A 226 -7.41 -23.33 -8.33
N ILE A 227 -7.88 -22.70 -9.40
CA ILE A 227 -9.24 -22.92 -9.94
C ILE A 227 -9.47 -24.36 -10.40
N ASP A 228 -8.47 -25.00 -11.02
CA ASP A 228 -8.62 -26.37 -11.53
C ASP A 228 -8.64 -27.38 -10.37
N LYS A 229 -7.84 -27.13 -9.32
CA LYS A 229 -7.88 -27.91 -8.08
C LYS A 229 -9.19 -27.71 -7.32
N LEU A 230 -9.73 -26.49 -7.30
CA LEU A 230 -11.04 -26.22 -6.72
C LEU A 230 -12.13 -26.95 -7.51
N GLY A 231 -12.04 -26.94 -8.84
CA GLY A 231 -12.98 -27.62 -9.74
C GLY A 231 -13.05 -29.13 -9.53
N SER A 232 -11.95 -29.78 -9.16
CA SER A 232 -11.96 -31.23 -8.89
C SER A 232 -12.73 -31.63 -7.63
N PHE A 233 -13.08 -30.66 -6.76
CA PHE A 233 -13.84 -30.87 -5.52
C PHE A 233 -15.26 -30.29 -5.60
N ILE A 234 -15.74 -29.92 -6.78
CA ILE A 234 -17.02 -29.21 -6.91
C ILE A 234 -18.22 -30.06 -6.47
N ALA A 235 -18.13 -31.39 -6.62
CA ALA A 235 -19.20 -32.31 -6.25
C ALA A 235 -19.37 -32.43 -4.72
N GLU A 236 -18.29 -32.20 -3.97
CA GLU A 236 -18.22 -32.25 -2.51
C GLU A 236 -18.61 -30.91 -1.86
N MET A 237 -18.71 -29.83 -2.65
CA MET A 237 -19.06 -28.50 -2.16
C MET A 237 -20.55 -28.35 -1.82
N THR A 238 -20.84 -27.42 -0.91
CA THR A 238 -22.22 -26.97 -0.67
C THR A 238 -22.83 -26.38 -1.95
N PRO A 239 -24.16 -26.48 -2.18
CA PRO A 239 -24.80 -25.96 -3.40
C PRO A 239 -24.47 -24.50 -3.70
N THR A 240 -24.37 -23.67 -2.66
CA THR A 240 -23.97 -22.25 -2.81
C THR A 240 -22.53 -22.10 -3.30
N SER A 241 -21.58 -22.88 -2.74
CA SER A 241 -20.18 -22.77 -3.14
C SER A 241 -19.93 -23.36 -4.53
N ALA A 242 -20.57 -24.51 -4.82
CA ALA A 242 -20.56 -25.13 -6.15
C ALA A 242 -21.11 -24.18 -7.21
N SER A 243 -22.25 -23.53 -6.96
CA SER A 243 -22.84 -22.57 -7.91
C SER A 243 -21.92 -21.38 -8.19
N HIS A 244 -21.26 -20.82 -7.17
CA HIS A 244 -20.30 -19.74 -7.41
C HIS A 244 -19.07 -20.22 -8.19
N LEU A 245 -18.59 -21.45 -7.93
CA LEU A 245 -17.46 -22.03 -8.63
C LEU A 245 -17.79 -22.34 -10.10
N ASP A 246 -18.98 -22.87 -10.39
CA ASP A 246 -19.46 -23.10 -11.75
C ASP A 246 -19.45 -21.80 -12.57
N GLU A 247 -19.93 -20.70 -12.00
CA GLU A 247 -19.85 -19.39 -12.64
C GLU A 247 -18.39 -18.95 -12.87
N LEU A 248 -17.49 -19.17 -11.92
CA LEU A 248 -16.06 -18.84 -12.07
C LEU A 248 -15.35 -19.72 -13.12
N LEU A 249 -15.81 -20.96 -13.33
CA LEU A 249 -15.23 -21.88 -14.31
C LEU A 249 -15.57 -21.53 -15.76
N LYS A 250 -16.61 -20.70 -15.98
CA LYS A 250 -17.01 -20.23 -17.32
C LYS A 250 -15.85 -19.57 -18.07
N ILE A 251 -15.78 -19.84 -19.37
CA ILE A 251 -14.72 -19.35 -20.26
C ILE A 251 -14.66 -17.82 -20.24
N GLU A 252 -15.81 -17.16 -20.23
CA GLU A 252 -15.91 -15.70 -20.19
C GLU A 252 -15.25 -15.11 -18.93
N ASN A 253 -15.43 -15.75 -17.77
CA ASN A 253 -14.83 -15.29 -16.52
C ASN A 253 -13.33 -15.61 -16.43
N ARG A 254 -12.87 -16.71 -17.04
CA ARG A 254 -11.43 -16.98 -17.23
C ARG A 254 -10.77 -15.93 -18.14
N ILE A 255 -11.43 -15.51 -19.21
CA ILE A 255 -10.96 -14.44 -20.09
C ILE A 255 -10.88 -13.12 -19.32
N ARG A 256 -11.96 -12.72 -18.63
CA ARG A 256 -11.99 -11.50 -17.82
C ARG A 256 -10.94 -11.49 -16.71
N TYR A 257 -10.69 -12.63 -16.06
CA TYR A 257 -9.61 -12.74 -15.09
C TYR A 257 -8.26 -12.40 -15.72
N LYS A 258 -7.96 -12.95 -16.91
CA LYS A 258 -6.72 -12.66 -17.63
C LYS A 258 -6.62 -11.19 -18.03
N GLU A 259 -7.67 -10.64 -18.63
CA GLU A 259 -7.71 -9.22 -19.03
C GLU A 259 -7.55 -8.27 -17.84
N LEU A 260 -8.20 -8.57 -16.72
CA LEU A 260 -8.07 -7.80 -15.48
C LEU A 260 -6.67 -7.94 -14.88
N SER A 261 -6.08 -9.13 -14.90
CA SER A 261 -4.73 -9.38 -14.38
C SER A 261 -3.68 -8.63 -15.17
N ASP A 262 -3.78 -8.62 -16.51
CA ASP A 262 -2.89 -7.83 -17.37
C ASP A 262 -2.83 -6.36 -16.94
N VAL A 263 -3.94 -5.78 -16.49
CA VAL A 263 -4.02 -4.36 -16.08
C VAL A 263 -3.68 -4.16 -14.60
N MET A 264 -4.08 -5.07 -13.72
CA MET A 264 -3.96 -4.91 -12.27
C MET A 264 -2.65 -5.44 -11.69
N ASP A 265 -2.00 -6.43 -12.32
CA ASP A 265 -0.74 -6.99 -11.84
C ASP A 265 0.40 -5.96 -11.80
N PRO A 266 0.63 -5.11 -12.83
CA PRO A 266 1.65 -4.07 -12.75
C PRO A 266 1.41 -3.08 -11.60
N LEU A 267 0.14 -2.78 -11.31
CA LEU A 267 -0.25 -1.92 -10.19
C LEU A 267 -0.02 -2.61 -8.85
N LEU A 268 -0.28 -3.91 -8.74
CA LEU A 268 -0.04 -4.71 -7.54
C LEU A 268 1.46 -4.91 -7.28
N GLN A 269 2.26 -5.14 -8.32
CA GLN A 269 3.72 -5.23 -8.21
C GLN A 269 4.30 -3.90 -7.74
N SER A 270 3.84 -2.79 -8.32
CA SER A 270 4.20 -1.44 -7.87
C SER A 270 3.81 -1.24 -6.40
N ASN A 271 2.56 -1.54 -6.03
CA ASN A 271 2.09 -1.45 -4.65
C ASN A 271 3.01 -2.21 -3.67
N THR A 272 3.46 -3.40 -4.05
CA THR A 272 4.35 -4.26 -3.25
C THR A 272 5.74 -3.65 -3.13
N TYR A 273 6.33 -3.22 -4.25
CA TYR A 273 7.64 -2.55 -4.28
C TYR A 273 7.70 -1.36 -3.32
N PHE A 274 6.72 -0.45 -3.37
CA PHE A 274 6.70 0.74 -2.52
C PHE A 274 6.37 0.47 -1.04
N GLN A 275 5.90 -0.73 -0.69
CA GLN A 275 5.72 -1.15 0.71
C GLN A 275 6.98 -1.82 1.26
N GLU A 276 7.75 -2.52 0.42
CA GLU A 276 8.92 -3.29 0.84
C GLU A 276 10.22 -2.45 0.84
N ASN A 277 10.28 -1.39 0.04
CA ASN A 277 11.49 -0.58 -0.13
C ASN A 277 11.41 0.75 0.62
N SER A 278 12.35 0.98 1.54
CA SER A 278 12.45 2.20 2.36
C SER A 278 13.01 3.42 1.63
N ASP A 279 13.77 3.22 0.55
CA ASP A 279 14.35 4.29 -0.29
C ASP A 279 13.71 4.28 -1.70
N SER A 280 12.41 4.54 -1.75
CA SER A 280 11.60 4.42 -2.98
C SER A 280 10.99 5.74 -3.47
N LEU A 281 11.14 6.85 -2.72
CA LEU A 281 10.56 8.16 -3.10
C LEU A 281 11.08 8.66 -4.45
N LYS A 282 12.37 8.42 -4.71
CA LYS A 282 13.06 8.79 -5.95
C LYS A 282 12.56 8.06 -7.19
N ASP A 283 11.84 6.94 -7.02
CA ASP A 283 11.36 6.15 -8.14
C ASP A 283 9.92 6.52 -8.54
N VAL A 284 9.17 7.19 -7.66
CA VAL A 284 7.73 7.45 -7.83
C VAL A 284 7.39 8.13 -9.15
N ALA A 285 8.11 9.21 -9.51
CA ALA A 285 7.84 9.96 -10.74
C ALA A 285 8.13 9.13 -11.99
N VAL A 286 9.21 8.34 -11.98
CA VAL A 286 9.57 7.45 -13.08
C VAL A 286 8.56 6.30 -13.20
N PHE A 287 8.14 5.72 -12.07
CA PHE A 287 7.19 4.62 -12.05
C PHE A 287 5.82 5.01 -12.61
N VAL A 288 5.26 6.15 -12.19
CA VAL A 288 3.90 6.52 -12.63
C VAL A 288 3.82 6.75 -14.14
N VAL A 289 4.86 7.32 -14.76
CA VAL A 289 4.90 7.50 -16.22
C VAL A 289 5.20 6.18 -16.94
N SER A 290 5.99 5.29 -16.31
CA SER A 290 6.24 3.94 -16.84
C SER A 290 4.98 3.09 -16.87
N LEU A 291 4.08 3.23 -15.88
CA LEU A 291 2.75 2.59 -15.92
C LEU A 291 1.92 3.07 -17.11
N MET A 292 1.97 4.36 -17.46
CA MET A 292 1.28 4.86 -18.65
C MET A 292 1.90 4.30 -19.94
N ASP A 293 3.23 4.26 -20.04
CA ASP A 293 3.93 3.66 -21.18
C ASP A 293 3.63 2.16 -21.32
N GLU A 294 3.46 1.44 -20.21
CA GLU A 294 3.09 0.04 -20.20
C GLU A 294 1.66 -0.17 -20.73
N PHE A 295 0.71 0.64 -20.27
CA PHE A 295 -0.67 0.59 -20.76
C PHE A 295 -0.80 0.94 -22.25
N ASP A 296 0.08 1.77 -22.80
CA ASP A 296 0.14 2.04 -24.25
C ASP A 296 0.63 0.84 -25.08
N ARG A 297 1.39 -0.08 -24.47
CA ARG A 297 1.93 -1.27 -25.15
C ARG A 297 0.96 -2.45 -25.13
N PHE A 298 -0.12 -2.38 -24.36
CA PHE A 298 -1.10 -3.46 -24.32
C PHE A 298 -1.78 -3.61 -25.67
N SER A 299 -1.76 -4.83 -26.20
CA SER A 299 -2.70 -5.22 -27.25
C SER A 299 -4.11 -5.16 -26.67
N VAL A 300 -4.88 -4.18 -27.14
CA VAL A 300 -6.27 -3.96 -26.71
C VAL A 300 -7.23 -4.55 -27.74
N ALA A 301 -8.13 -5.40 -27.27
CA ALA A 301 -9.26 -5.91 -28.03
C ALA A 301 -10.41 -6.19 -27.06
N GLY A 302 -11.65 -6.03 -27.51
CA GLY A 302 -12.84 -6.37 -26.71
C GLY A 302 -12.99 -5.58 -25.41
N GLU A 303 -13.40 -6.25 -24.33
CA GLU A 303 -13.69 -5.62 -23.03
C GLU A 303 -12.42 -5.02 -22.39
N LYS A 304 -11.22 -5.56 -22.68
CA LYS A 304 -9.94 -5.07 -22.14
C LYS A 304 -9.64 -3.62 -22.53
N GLU A 305 -10.08 -3.15 -23.70
CA GLU A 305 -9.87 -1.77 -24.14
C GLU A 305 -10.46 -0.77 -23.13
N VAL A 306 -11.62 -1.10 -22.58
CA VAL A 306 -12.30 -0.28 -21.57
C VAL A 306 -11.49 -0.21 -20.28
N LEU A 307 -10.94 -1.34 -19.80
CA LEU A 307 -10.06 -1.35 -18.63
C LEU A 307 -8.84 -0.47 -18.83
N VAL A 308 -8.13 -0.64 -19.96
CA VAL A 308 -6.92 0.12 -20.26
C VAL A 308 -7.20 1.62 -20.35
N LYS A 309 -8.32 2.01 -20.97
CA LYS A 309 -8.77 3.40 -21.03
C LYS A 309 -8.87 4.02 -19.62
N PHE A 310 -9.58 3.36 -18.70
CA PHE A 310 -9.78 3.91 -17.35
C PHE A 310 -8.54 3.80 -16.46
N ALA A 311 -7.71 2.77 -16.64
CA ALA A 311 -6.41 2.67 -15.98
C ALA A 311 -5.48 3.82 -16.39
N LYS A 312 -5.38 4.12 -17.68
CA LYS A 312 -4.63 5.29 -18.20
C LYS A 312 -5.17 6.60 -17.65
N GLN A 313 -6.49 6.77 -17.64
CA GLN A 313 -7.09 8.00 -17.11
C GLN A 313 -6.81 8.18 -15.61
N ALA A 314 -6.93 7.11 -14.82
CA ALA A 314 -6.61 7.13 -13.39
C ALA A 314 -5.13 7.41 -13.14
N THR A 315 -4.24 6.80 -13.91
CA THR A 315 -2.79 7.01 -13.82
C THR A 315 -2.40 8.43 -14.22
N ARG A 316 -3.00 8.99 -15.28
CA ARG A 316 -2.84 10.39 -15.67
C ARG A 316 -3.29 11.33 -14.56
N LYS A 317 -4.42 11.04 -13.92
CA LYS A 317 -4.87 11.83 -12.75
C LYS A 317 -3.85 11.77 -11.62
N MET A 318 -3.25 10.60 -11.36
CA MET A 318 -2.21 10.46 -10.35
C MET A 318 -0.95 11.26 -10.68
N CYS A 319 -0.53 11.31 -11.95
CA CYS A 319 0.59 12.14 -12.39
C CYS A 319 0.39 13.62 -12.02
N THR A 320 -0.84 14.13 -12.13
CA THR A 320 -1.17 15.53 -11.74
C THR A 320 -1.29 15.76 -10.23
N ASP A 321 -1.35 14.69 -9.45
CA ASP A 321 -1.45 14.73 -7.98
C ASP A 321 -0.12 14.41 -7.28
N LEU A 322 0.94 14.10 -8.03
CA LEU A 322 2.28 14.02 -7.47
C LEU A 322 2.74 15.39 -6.98
N ASP A 323 3.30 15.41 -5.78
CA ASP A 323 3.93 16.59 -5.20
C ASP A 323 5.35 16.80 -5.74
N THR A 324 5.84 18.05 -5.71
CA THR A 324 7.18 18.44 -6.18
C THR A 324 8.30 17.59 -5.58
N ILE A 325 8.15 17.13 -4.33
CA ILE A 325 9.15 16.31 -3.65
C ILE A 325 9.46 14.99 -4.38
N HIS A 326 8.50 14.39 -5.09
CA HIS A 326 8.72 13.17 -5.86
C HIS A 326 9.67 13.43 -7.04
N PHE A 327 9.55 14.59 -7.68
CA PHE A 327 10.42 15.00 -8.78
C PHE A 327 11.80 15.42 -8.29
N VAL A 328 11.87 16.14 -7.17
CA VAL A 328 13.15 16.50 -6.53
C VAL A 328 13.92 15.25 -6.11
N ALA A 329 13.26 14.29 -5.47
CA ALA A 329 13.88 13.02 -5.09
C ALA A 329 14.41 12.25 -6.31
N THR A 330 13.67 12.26 -7.42
CA THR A 330 14.11 11.65 -8.69
C THR A 330 15.36 12.34 -9.23
N TYR A 331 15.36 13.68 -9.28
CA TYR A 331 16.46 14.48 -9.81
C TYR A 331 17.77 14.30 -9.03
N LEU A 332 17.68 14.19 -7.70
CA LEU A 332 18.83 14.04 -6.82
C LEU A 332 19.50 12.65 -6.94
N ASN A 333 18.92 11.71 -7.70
CA ASN A 333 19.48 10.38 -7.90
C ASN A 333 20.39 10.34 -9.16
N PRO A 334 21.68 9.95 -9.05
CA PRO A 334 22.66 10.06 -10.14
C PRO A 334 22.28 9.50 -11.52
N PRO A 335 21.67 8.30 -11.64
CA PRO A 335 21.25 7.76 -12.94
C PRO A 335 20.06 8.51 -13.56
N SER A 336 19.31 9.25 -12.75
CA SER A 336 18.03 9.87 -13.09
C SER A 336 18.12 11.40 -13.24
N LYS A 337 19.33 11.96 -13.27
CA LYS A 337 19.57 13.42 -13.40
C LYS A 337 18.99 14.01 -14.69
N ASP A 338 18.68 13.19 -15.69
CA ASP A 338 18.01 13.61 -16.91
C ASP A 338 16.49 13.77 -16.71
N LEU A 339 16.10 14.89 -16.09
CA LEU A 339 14.69 15.30 -16.02
C LEU A 339 14.10 15.64 -17.39
N HIS A 340 14.93 15.88 -18.42
CA HIS A 340 14.43 16.24 -19.74
C HIS A 340 13.77 15.04 -20.40
N GLU A 341 14.40 13.87 -20.37
CA GLU A 341 13.79 12.63 -20.85
C GLU A 341 12.50 12.30 -20.08
N LEU A 342 12.52 12.45 -18.76
CA LEU A 342 11.34 12.25 -17.93
C LEU A 342 10.22 13.21 -18.36
N GLN A 343 10.52 14.50 -18.52
CA GLN A 343 9.55 15.50 -18.96
C GLN A 343 8.95 15.17 -20.33
N LEU A 344 9.78 14.75 -21.31
CA LEU A 344 9.31 14.35 -22.64
C LEU A 344 8.31 13.19 -22.57
N ARG A 345 8.51 12.24 -21.65
CA ARG A 345 7.55 11.15 -21.42
C ARG A 345 6.23 11.68 -20.85
N TYR A 346 6.27 12.58 -19.88
CA TYR A 346 5.05 13.21 -19.35
C TYR A 346 4.29 14.04 -20.41
N ASP A 347 5.02 14.75 -21.27
CA ASP A 347 4.47 15.55 -22.36
C ASP A 347 3.77 14.68 -23.41
N ARG A 348 4.37 13.53 -23.77
CA ARG A 348 3.75 12.52 -24.65
C ARG A 348 2.37 12.08 -24.14
N HIS A 349 2.24 11.97 -22.82
CA HIS A 349 1.00 11.58 -22.15
C HIS A 349 0.02 12.73 -21.90
N GLN A 350 0.33 13.95 -22.36
CA GLN A 350 -0.46 15.16 -22.19
C GLN A 350 -0.76 15.47 -20.71
N VAL A 351 0.19 15.20 -19.82
CA VAL A 351 0.07 15.56 -18.41
C VAL A 351 0.33 17.06 -18.28
N LEU A 352 -0.73 17.86 -18.21
CA LEU A 352 -0.62 19.29 -17.93
C LEU A 352 0.01 19.49 -16.55
N LYS A 353 1.14 20.20 -16.49
CA LYS A 353 1.71 20.68 -15.22
C LYS A 353 0.64 21.51 -14.51
N LYS A 354 0.38 21.24 -13.23
CA LYS A 354 -0.10 22.31 -12.35
C LYS A 354 0.99 23.36 -12.39
N THR A 355 0.70 24.53 -12.95
CA THR A 355 1.52 25.73 -12.83
C THR A 355 1.73 25.99 -11.35
N THR A 356 2.83 25.45 -10.82
CA THR A 356 3.41 25.84 -9.55
C THR A 356 4.54 26.76 -9.95
N ASN A 357 4.53 27.95 -9.37
CA ASN A 357 5.49 29.01 -9.62
C ASN A 357 6.89 28.44 -9.70
N THR A 358 7.59 28.88 -10.74
CA THR A 358 9.01 28.70 -11.00
C THR A 358 9.79 28.56 -9.70
N ILE A 359 10.50 27.44 -9.56
CA ILE A 359 11.61 27.36 -8.62
C ILE A 359 12.64 28.37 -9.15
N THR A 360 12.67 29.54 -8.54
CA THR A 360 13.79 30.49 -8.56
C THR A 360 14.56 30.37 -7.27
#